data_AF-A0A7X6YGZ6-F1
#
_entry.id   AF-A0A7X6YGZ6-F1
#
_cell.length_a   1.000
_cell.length_b   1.000
_cell.length_c   1.000
_cell.angle_alpha   90.00
_cell.angle_beta   90.00
_cell.angle_gamma   90.00
#
_symmetry.space_group_name_H-M   'P 1'
#
loop_
_entity.id
_entity.type
_entity.pdbx_description
1 polymer ?
#
loop_
_entity_poly.entity_id
_entity_poly.type
_entity_poly.pdbx_seq_one_letter_code
_entity_poly.pdbx_strand_id
1 'polypeptide(L)'
;MSCINTPSNNWLDDVVAAVPVAPYYRDDAVVIFNADCREIVPHIPKADLLLTDPPYGIGIASNPVRQKYAKMDWDAETPSPWVLEMAIEKARLSVVWGGNYFNLP
;
A
#
# COMPACT_ATOMS: atom_id res chain seq x y z
N MET A 1 -12.00 41.10 9.30
CA MET A 1 -12.95 40.45 8.36
C MET A 1 -12.24 40.38 7.01
N SER A 2 -11.81 39.25 6.45
CA SER A 2 -12.23 37.87 6.58
C SER A 2 -11.02 36.93 6.78
N CYS A 3 -11.09 36.07 7.78
CA CYS A 3 -10.29 34.86 7.80
C CYS A 3 -10.84 33.96 6.68
N ILE A 4 -10.03 33.75 5.64
CA ILE A 4 -10.33 32.78 4.60
C ILE A 4 -10.13 31.39 5.23
N ASN A 5 -11.20 30.82 5.77
CA ASN A 5 -11.30 29.39 6.03
C ASN A 5 -11.45 28.70 4.67
N THR A 6 -10.34 28.50 3.96
CA THR A 6 -10.31 27.39 3.01
C THR A 6 -10.29 26.13 3.86
N PRO A 7 -11.25 25.19 3.76
CA PRO A 7 -11.00 23.87 4.29
C PRO A 7 -9.74 23.39 3.57
N SER A 8 -8.67 23.16 4.30
CA SER A 8 -7.51 22.49 3.73
C SER A 8 -8.02 21.13 3.29
N ASN A 9 -8.28 20.96 1.99
CA ASN A 9 -8.45 19.63 1.40
C ASN A 9 -7.24 18.83 1.87
N ASN A 10 -7.45 17.90 2.79
CA ASN A 10 -6.35 17.11 3.31
C ASN A 10 -6.01 16.06 2.26
N TRP A 11 -4.76 15.62 2.20
CA TRP A 11 -4.31 14.64 1.20
C TRP A 11 -5.17 13.36 1.20
N LEU A 12 -5.83 13.02 2.32
CA LEU A 12 -6.76 11.89 2.40
C LEU A 12 -8.04 12.09 1.57
N ASP A 13 -8.54 13.32 1.45
CA ASP A 13 -9.65 13.65 0.55
C ASP A 13 -9.28 13.35 -0.90
N ASP A 14 -8.09 13.78 -1.33
CA ASP A 14 -7.58 13.55 -2.68
C ASP A 14 -7.39 12.05 -2.96
N VAL A 15 -6.90 11.29 -1.97
CA VAL A 15 -6.78 9.83 -2.05
C VAL A 15 -8.14 9.18 -2.26
N VAL A 16 -9.14 9.52 -1.43
CA VAL A 16 -10.48 8.93 -1.52
C VAL A 16 -11.19 9.30 -2.81
N ALA A 17 -10.98 10.51 -3.32
CA ALA A 17 -11.53 10.92 -4.61
C ALA A 17 -10.89 10.20 -5.81
N ALA A 18 -9.61 9.81 -5.71
CA ALA A 18 -8.87 9.20 -6.81
C ALA A 18 -9.04 7.68 -6.90
N VAL A 19 -9.19 6.98 -5.77
CA VAL A 19 -9.24 5.51 -5.72
C VAL A 19 -10.63 4.99 -6.13
N PRO A 20 -10.75 4.04 -7.09
CA PRO A 20 -12.05 3.56 -7.60
C PRO A 20 -12.76 2.56 -6.67
N VAL A 21 -12.28 2.42 -5.43
CA VAL A 21 -12.79 1.50 -4.41
C VAL A 21 -13.20 2.32 -3.20
N ALA A 22 -14.39 2.07 -2.66
CA ALA A 22 -14.82 2.74 -1.44
C ALA A 22 -13.89 2.38 -0.26
N PRO A 23 -13.53 3.34 0.62
CA PRO A 23 -12.81 3.04 1.84
C PRO A 23 -13.55 2.02 2.70
N TYR A 24 -12.82 1.04 3.22
CA TYR A 24 -13.31 0.13 4.25
C TYR A 24 -13.46 0.86 5.60
N TYR A 25 -12.51 1.75 5.90
CA TYR A 25 -12.52 2.59 7.09
C TYR A 25 -11.94 3.97 6.76
N ARG A 26 -12.47 5.00 7.42
CA ARG A 26 -11.96 6.36 7.32
C ARG A 26 -12.22 7.15 8.61
N ASP A 27 -11.22 7.90 9.03
CA ASP A 27 -11.34 9.02 9.97
C ASP A 27 -10.50 10.23 9.48
N ASP A 28 -10.26 11.20 10.36
CA ASP A 28 -9.51 12.43 10.04
C ASP A 28 -8.02 12.19 9.76
N ALA A 29 -7.47 11.03 10.16
CA ALA A 29 -6.04 10.71 10.08
C ALA A 29 -5.74 9.48 9.21
N VAL A 30 -6.70 8.59 9.00
CA VAL A 30 -6.48 7.26 8.39
C VAL A 30 -7.57 6.94 7.37
N VAL A 31 -7.16 6.34 6.26
CA VAL A 31 -8.03 5.67 5.29
C VAL A 31 -7.51 4.26 5.07
N ILE A 32 -8.39 3.26 5.15
CA ILE A 32 -8.06 1.86 4.88
C ILE A 32 -8.89 1.40 3.68
N PHE A 33 -8.21 0.86 2.68
CA PHE A 33 -8.85 0.18 1.55
C PHE A 33 -8.69 -1.32 1.70
N ASN A 34 -9.76 -2.07 1.43
CA ASN A 34 -9.69 -3.52 1.24
C ASN A 34 -9.72 -3.80 -0.25
N ALA A 35 -8.56 -3.81 -0.89
CA ALA A 35 -8.41 -3.95 -2.34
C ALA A 35 -7.03 -4.51 -2.71
N ASP A 36 -6.89 -4.97 -3.95
CA ASP A 36 -5.59 -5.28 -4.54
C ASP A 36 -4.78 -3.99 -4.72
N CYS A 37 -3.54 -3.96 -4.21
CA CYS A 37 -2.69 -2.78 -4.31
C CYS A 37 -2.38 -2.41 -5.77
N ARG A 38 -2.34 -3.38 -6.68
CA ARG A 38 -2.10 -3.17 -8.12
C ARG A 38 -3.22 -2.36 -8.77
N GLU A 39 -4.43 -2.43 -8.21
CA GLU A 39 -5.60 -1.72 -8.71
C GLU A 39 -5.72 -0.32 -8.12
N ILE A 40 -5.30 -0.09 -6.86
CA ILE A 40 -5.54 1.19 -6.18
C ILE A 40 -4.31 2.12 -6.16
N VAL A 41 -3.10 1.60 -5.98
CA VAL A 41 -1.87 2.40 -5.83
C VAL A 41 -1.59 3.28 -7.06
N PRO A 42 -1.86 2.83 -8.32
CA PRO A 42 -1.70 3.70 -9.49
C PRO A 42 -2.56 4.97 -9.46
N HIS A 43 -3.67 4.98 -8.72
CA HIS A 43 -4.56 6.15 -8.61
C HIS A 43 -4.18 7.07 -7.45
N ILE A 44 -3.47 6.57 -6.44
CA ILE A 44 -3.12 7.35 -5.25
C ILE A 44 -2.22 8.54 -5.66
N PRO A 45 -2.53 9.77 -5.19
CA PRO A 45 -1.64 10.93 -5.37
C PRO A 45 -0.29 10.67 -4.68
N LYS A 46 0.78 11.32 -5.16
CA LYS A 46 2.13 11.05 -4.63
C LYS A 46 2.17 11.27 -3.11
N ALA A 47 2.72 10.29 -2.39
CA ALA A 47 2.90 10.33 -0.95
C ALA A 47 4.33 10.75 -0.58
N ASP A 48 4.53 11.13 0.68
CA ASP A 48 5.88 11.35 1.21
C ASP A 48 6.67 10.06 1.41
N LEU A 49 6.00 8.99 1.86
CA LEU A 49 6.62 7.72 2.22
C LEU A 49 5.76 6.54 1.77
N LEU A 50 6.41 5.58 1.11
CA LEU A 50 5.94 4.20 1.01
C LEU A 50 6.63 3.36 2.10
N LEU A 51 5.85 2.73 2.96
CA LEU A 51 6.33 1.67 3.85
C LEU A 51 5.64 0.37 3.43
N THR A 52 6.40 -0.62 2.98
CA THR A 52 5.84 -1.86 2.45
C THR A 52 6.62 -3.09 2.86
N ASP A 53 5.87 -4.18 3.07
CA ASP A 53 6.35 -5.53 3.33
C ASP A 53 5.72 -6.48 2.30
N PRO A 54 6.21 -6.46 1.04
CA PRO A 54 5.61 -7.23 -0.03
C PRO A 54 5.75 -8.74 0.19
N PRO A 55 4.91 -9.58 -0.46
CA PRO A 55 5.13 -11.02 -0.50
C PRO A 55 6.54 -11.39 -0.95
N TYR A 56 7.22 -12.27 -0.23
CA TYR A 56 8.59 -12.68 -0.55
C TYR A 56 8.61 -13.89 -1.49
N GLY A 57 7.51 -14.63 -1.61
CA GLY A 57 7.45 -15.87 -2.38
C GLY A 57 8.10 -17.06 -1.66
N ILE A 58 8.18 -16.99 -0.33
CA ILE A 58 8.79 -18.05 0.49
C ILE A 58 7.76 -19.06 1.01
N GLY A 59 6.48 -18.87 0.71
CA GLY A 59 5.42 -19.80 1.03
C GLY A 59 5.21 -19.98 2.53
N ILE A 60 5.17 -18.89 3.31
CA ILE A 60 5.10 -18.97 4.78
C ILE A 60 3.92 -19.82 5.30
N ALA A 61 2.80 -19.88 4.56
CA ALA A 61 1.63 -20.68 4.90
C ALA A 61 1.88 -22.21 4.87
N SER A 62 2.95 -22.65 4.22
CA SER A 62 3.39 -24.06 4.20
C SER A 62 4.23 -24.44 5.42
N ASN A 63 4.62 -23.48 6.27
CA ASN A 63 5.42 -23.75 7.47
C ASN A 63 4.58 -24.48 8.54
N PRO A 64 4.96 -25.71 8.95
CA PRO A 64 4.19 -26.51 9.92
C PRO A 64 4.16 -25.89 11.33
N VAL A 65 5.08 -25.00 11.67
CA VAL A 65 5.24 -24.46 13.04
C VAL A 65 4.45 -23.15 13.25
N ARG A 66 3.99 -22.48 12.18
CA ARG A 66 3.36 -21.14 12.26
C ARG A 66 1.86 -21.13 11.91
N GLN A 67 1.13 -22.22 12.16
CA GLN A 67 -0.26 -22.40 11.73
C GLN A 67 -1.30 -21.85 12.71
N LYS A 68 -1.14 -20.60 13.18
CA LYS A 68 -2.13 -19.95 14.05
C LYS A 68 -3.37 -19.45 13.29
N TYR A 69 -3.26 -19.29 11.97
CA TYR A 69 -4.30 -18.73 11.10
C TYR A 69 -4.58 -19.65 9.91
N ALA A 70 -5.73 -19.43 9.25
CA ALA A 70 -6.07 -20.13 8.01
C ALA A 70 -4.95 -19.95 6.97
N LYS A 71 -4.62 -21.02 6.25
CA LYS A 71 -3.61 -20.97 5.19
C LYS A 71 -4.13 -20.07 4.07
N MET A 72 -3.33 -19.09 3.71
CA MET A 72 -3.56 -18.18 2.59
C MET A 72 -2.30 -18.19 1.70
N ASP A 73 -2.48 -17.98 0.41
CA ASP A 73 -1.45 -18.07 -0.62
C ASP A 73 -0.84 -16.72 -1.01
N TRP A 74 -1.08 -15.68 -0.20
CA TRP A 74 -0.58 -14.32 -0.46
C TRP A 74 0.95 -14.22 -0.54
N ASP A 75 1.69 -15.18 0.03
CA ASP A 75 3.16 -15.27 0.01
C ASP A 75 3.68 -16.45 -0.85
N ALA A 76 2.83 -16.99 -1.74
CA ALA A 76 3.21 -18.10 -2.61
C ALA A 76 4.24 -17.69 -3.67
N GLU A 77 4.20 -16.43 -4.13
CA GLU A 77 5.09 -15.90 -5.16
C GLU A 77 5.51 -14.46 -4.85
N THR A 78 6.69 -14.09 -5.32
CA THR A 78 7.18 -12.72 -5.29
C THR A 78 6.38 -11.89 -6.31
N PRO A 79 5.90 -10.67 -5.97
CA PRO A 79 5.28 -9.80 -6.95
C PRO A 79 6.25 -9.50 -8.09
N SER A 80 5.72 -9.39 -9.30
CA SER A 80 6.50 -8.98 -10.48
C SER A 80 7.17 -7.61 -10.24
N PRO A 81 8.41 -7.38 -10.72
CA PRO A 81 9.19 -6.17 -10.42
C PRO A 81 8.44 -4.85 -10.64
N TRP A 82 7.68 -4.75 -11.73
CA TRP A 82 6.92 -3.54 -12.06
C TRP A 82 5.94 -3.10 -10.96
N VAL A 83 5.44 -4.03 -10.13
CA VAL A 83 4.50 -3.71 -9.04
C VAL A 83 5.21 -2.90 -7.96
N LEU A 84 6.43 -3.33 -7.60
CA LEU A 84 7.24 -2.63 -6.61
C LEU A 84 7.77 -1.30 -7.16
N GLU A 85 8.22 -1.29 -8.41
CA GLU A 85 8.65 -0.06 -9.10
C GLU A 85 7.51 0.98 -9.13
N MET A 86 6.31 0.58 -9.56
CA MET A 86 5.12 1.43 -9.56
C MET A 86 4.78 1.97 -8.17
N ALA A 87 4.86 1.13 -7.14
CA ALA A 87 4.60 1.57 -5.77
C ALA A 87 5.67 2.55 -5.27
N ILE A 88 6.95 2.31 -5.56
CA ILE A 88 8.07 3.17 -5.18
C ILE A 88 7.94 4.55 -5.84
N GLU A 89 7.58 4.60 -7.13
CA GLU A 89 7.39 5.85 -7.87
C GLU A 89 6.28 6.75 -7.27
N LYS A 90 5.30 6.13 -6.61
CA LYS A 90 4.19 6.81 -5.92
C LYS A 90 4.57 7.45 -4.59
N ALA A 91 5.82 7.33 -4.15
CA ALA A 91 6.31 8.02 -2.97
C ALA A 91 7.59 8.82 -3.25
N ARG A 92 7.89 9.80 -2.38
CA ARG A 92 9.19 10.48 -2.38
C ARG A 92 10.28 9.63 -1.74
N LEU A 93 9.94 8.91 -0.68
CA LEU A 93 10.82 7.98 0.02
C LEU A 93 10.17 6.59 0.07
N SER A 94 10.97 5.54 0.09
CA SER A 94 10.48 4.17 0.25
C SER A 94 11.30 3.40 1.29
N VAL A 95 10.60 2.58 2.08
CA VAL A 95 11.17 1.55 2.94
C VAL A 95 10.52 0.23 2.54
N VAL A 96 11.33 -0.69 2.02
CA VAL A 96 10.89 -2.00 1.57
C VAL A 96 11.54 -3.06 2.47
N TRP A 97 10.72 -3.78 3.23
CA TRP A 97 11.20 -4.93 3.99
C TRP A 97 11.49 -6.13 3.09
N GLY A 98 12.46 -6.94 3.52
CA GLY A 98 12.90 -8.10 2.72
C GLY A 98 13.59 -7.71 1.41
N GLY A 99 14.20 -6.53 1.30
CA GLY A 99 14.85 -6.05 0.06
C GLY A 99 15.81 -7.04 -0.61
N ASN A 100 16.39 -8.00 0.14
CA ASN A 100 17.23 -9.07 -0.38
C ASN A 100 16.49 -10.11 -1.26
N TYR A 101 15.16 -10.09 -1.29
CA TYR A 101 14.31 -10.95 -2.14
C TYR A 101 13.87 -10.26 -3.44
N PHE A 102 14.26 -9.00 -3.64
CA PHE A 102 13.79 -8.17 -4.75
C PHE A 102 14.96 -7.51 -5.49
N ASN A 103 14.77 -7.27 -6.78
CA ASN A 103 15.71 -6.48 -7.56
C ASN A 103 15.34 -4.99 -7.42
N LEU A 104 15.78 -4.36 -6.34
CA LEU A 104 15.50 -2.94 -6.03
C LEU A 104 16.53 -2.01 -6.71
N PRO A 105 16.14 -0.76 -7.06
CA PRO A 105 17.04 0.24 -7.65
C PRO A 105 18.11 0.76 -6.68
#